data_AF-A0A4U1IW40-F1
#
_entry.id   AF-A0A4U1IW40-F1
#
_cell.length_a   1.000
_cell.length_b   1.000
_cell.length_c   1.000
_cell.angle_alpha   90.00
_cell.angle_beta   90.00
_cell.angle_gamma   90.00
#
_symmetry.space_group_name_H-M   'P 1'
#
loop_
_entity.id
_entity.type
_entity.pdbx_description
1 polymer ?
#
loop_
_entity_poly.entity_id
_entity_poly.type
_entity_poly.pdbx_seq_one_letter_code
_entity_poly.pdbx_strand_id
1 'polypeptide(L)'
;MRDGKIVASAQSIVRMFPEIRSINPGKDGMLQRAQRTLAVALVRTDGGIDLDPTWRGKTTEQRAKNVAWAVAALERLREQRKNDPSVDTDLGEALAKVEGRKDEARSLLQGLADRDLMASPQGYAALGRLQHEAGNTTARDAAVQRCNTMAKDSSVCQVPTNSGGQS
;
A
#
# COMPACT_ATOMS: atom_id res chain seq x y z
N MET A 1 14.56 5.18 10.11
CA MET A 1 14.91 6.10 8.99
C MET A 1 14.22 5.78 7.65
N ARG A 2 13.46 4.66 7.51
CA ARG A 2 12.77 4.28 6.27
C ARG A 2 11.70 5.29 5.84
N ASP A 3 10.89 5.73 6.79
CA ASP A 3 9.81 6.69 6.54
C ASP A 3 10.35 8.03 6.03
N GLY A 4 11.55 8.42 6.45
CA GLY A 4 12.20 9.66 5.99
C GLY A 4 12.38 9.71 4.47
N LYS A 5 12.77 8.60 3.81
CA LYS A 5 12.92 8.55 2.35
C LYS A 5 11.56 8.56 1.63
N ILE A 6 10.56 7.89 2.20
CA ILE A 6 9.20 7.85 1.66
C ILE A 6 8.58 9.25 1.72
N VAL A 7 8.68 9.93 2.87
CA VAL A 7 8.18 11.28 3.08
C VAL A 7 8.91 12.28 2.18
N ALA A 8 10.23 12.20 2.04
CA ALA A 8 10.98 13.08 1.14
C ALA A 8 10.56 12.94 -0.34
N SER A 9 10.25 11.70 -0.76
CA SER A 9 9.76 11.44 -2.12
C SER A 9 8.37 12.05 -2.32
N ALA A 10 7.46 11.86 -1.36
CA ALA A 10 6.14 12.48 -1.39
C ALA A 10 6.22 14.01 -1.40
N GLN A 11 7.10 14.60 -0.58
CA GLN A 11 7.33 16.04 -0.55
C GLN A 11 7.80 16.59 -1.90
N SER A 12 8.72 15.88 -2.57
CA SER A 12 9.22 16.27 -3.88
C SER A 12 8.09 16.27 -4.92
N ILE A 13 7.22 15.25 -4.89
CA ILE A 13 6.06 15.16 -5.79
C ILE A 13 5.07 16.29 -5.56
N VAL A 14 4.70 16.55 -4.30
CA VAL A 14 3.74 17.62 -3.95
C VAL A 14 4.27 19.00 -4.34
N ARG A 15 5.59 19.22 -4.25
CA ARG A 15 6.21 20.47 -4.72
C ARG A 15 6.20 20.63 -6.24
N MET A 16 6.43 19.55 -6.98
CA MET A 16 6.42 19.58 -8.45
C MET A 16 5.01 19.64 -9.04
N PHE A 17 4.03 19.03 -8.36
CA PHE A 17 2.64 18.95 -8.79
C PHE A 17 1.69 19.34 -7.63
N PRO A 18 1.57 20.64 -7.30
CA PRO A 18 0.74 21.10 -6.19
C PRO A 18 -0.74 20.67 -6.30
N GLU A 19 -1.25 20.59 -7.52
CA GLU A 19 -2.61 20.17 -7.86
C GLU A 19 -2.80 18.64 -7.95
N ILE A 20 -1.79 17.83 -7.60
CA ILE A 20 -1.82 16.37 -7.79
C ILE A 20 -3.00 15.68 -7.11
N ARG A 21 -3.55 16.28 -6.05
CA ARG A 21 -4.70 15.76 -5.32
C ARG A 21 -5.98 15.77 -6.16
N SER A 22 -6.16 16.74 -7.05
CA SER A 22 -7.37 16.93 -7.87
C SER A 22 -7.16 16.67 -9.36
N ILE A 23 -5.93 16.66 -9.85
CA ILE A 23 -5.65 16.46 -11.28
C ILE A 23 -6.02 15.04 -11.74
N ASN A 24 -6.65 14.96 -12.91
CA ASN A 24 -6.80 13.70 -13.63
C ASN A 24 -5.56 13.49 -14.52
N PRO A 25 -4.77 12.42 -14.33
CA PRO A 25 -3.55 12.23 -15.11
C PRO A 25 -3.85 11.87 -16.57
N GLY A 26 -5.05 11.42 -16.91
CA GLY A 26 -5.39 10.98 -18.27
C GLY A 26 -4.37 9.98 -18.81
N LYS A 27 -3.77 10.28 -19.98
CA LYS A 27 -2.69 9.50 -20.60
C LYS A 27 -1.28 10.01 -20.27
N ASP A 28 -1.14 11.00 -19.40
CA ASP A 28 0.16 11.55 -19.01
C ASP A 28 0.90 10.54 -18.11
N GLY A 29 1.91 9.89 -18.69
CA GLY A 29 2.70 8.88 -17.99
C GLY A 29 3.57 9.42 -16.86
N MET A 30 3.89 10.72 -16.83
CA MET A 30 4.61 11.35 -15.73
C MET A 30 3.67 11.58 -14.54
N LEU A 31 2.50 12.17 -14.78
CA LEU A 31 1.49 12.38 -13.74
C LEU A 31 0.97 11.05 -13.17
N GLN A 32 0.75 10.03 -14.00
CA GLN A 32 0.40 8.68 -13.52
C GLN A 32 1.47 8.12 -12.57
N ARG A 33 2.75 8.28 -12.92
CA ARG A 33 3.87 7.82 -12.07
C ARG A 33 3.92 8.61 -10.76
N ALA A 34 3.79 9.94 -10.83
CA ALA A 34 3.75 10.79 -9.65
C ALA A 34 2.60 10.41 -8.71
N GLN A 35 1.39 10.20 -9.24
CA GLN A 35 0.23 9.77 -8.46
C GLN A 35 0.44 8.41 -7.83
N ARG A 36 0.96 7.42 -8.59
CA ARG A 36 1.27 6.10 -8.05
C ARG A 36 2.28 6.17 -6.91
N THR A 37 3.40 6.88 -7.11
CA THR A 37 4.44 7.01 -6.08
C THR A 37 3.91 7.69 -4.82
N LEU A 38 3.11 8.75 -4.97
CA LEU A 38 2.49 9.41 -3.83
C LEU A 38 1.47 8.50 -3.13
N ALA A 39 0.62 7.80 -3.87
CA ALA A 39 -0.36 6.87 -3.31
C ALA A 39 0.31 5.77 -2.48
N VAL A 40 1.35 5.13 -3.02
CA VAL A 40 2.14 4.10 -2.31
C VAL A 40 2.82 4.67 -1.07
N ALA A 41 3.34 5.90 -1.13
CA ALA A 41 3.93 6.57 0.02
C ALA A 41 2.89 6.75 1.14
N LEU A 42 1.70 7.27 0.81
CA LEU A 42 0.62 7.46 1.77
C LEU A 42 0.22 6.13 2.40
N VAL A 43 -0.03 5.08 1.61
CA VAL A 43 -0.39 3.74 2.11
C VAL A 43 0.64 3.20 3.10
N ARG A 44 1.92 3.29 2.75
CA ARG A 44 3.01 2.73 3.57
C ARG A 44 3.33 3.54 4.83
N THR A 45 2.92 4.80 4.87
CA THR A 45 2.95 5.65 6.07
C THR A 45 1.61 5.69 6.83
N ASP A 46 0.65 4.84 6.47
CA ASP A 46 -0.68 4.83 7.08
C ASP A 46 -1.41 6.19 6.98
N GLY A 47 -1.24 6.87 5.84
CA GLY A 47 -1.76 8.22 5.59
C GLY A 47 -1.09 9.33 6.40
N GLY A 48 -0.05 9.01 7.20
CA GLY A 48 0.58 9.89 8.18
C GLY A 48 1.54 10.94 7.65
N ILE A 49 1.56 11.17 6.33
CA ILE A 49 2.33 12.25 5.72
C ILE A 49 1.70 13.59 6.14
N ASP A 50 2.53 14.53 6.59
CA ASP A 50 2.15 15.89 6.98
C ASP A 50 3.08 16.88 6.29
N LEU A 51 2.66 17.39 5.13
CA LEU A 51 3.49 18.27 4.28
C LEU A 51 2.97 19.69 4.23
N ASP A 52 1.68 19.84 3.94
CA ASP A 52 0.98 21.11 3.77
C ASP A 52 -0.49 20.94 4.21
N PRO A 53 -1.32 22.01 4.20
CA PRO A 53 -2.73 21.89 4.58
C PRO A 53 -3.55 20.88 3.76
N THR A 54 -3.17 20.62 2.52
CA THR A 54 -3.82 19.66 1.62
C THR A 54 -3.49 18.23 2.02
N TRP A 55 -2.25 17.96 2.45
CA TRP A 55 -1.74 16.64 2.83
C TRP A 55 -1.45 16.51 4.32
N ARG A 56 -2.36 16.98 5.18
CA ARG A 56 -2.23 16.73 6.63
C ARG A 56 -2.48 15.25 6.94
N GLY A 57 -1.75 14.72 7.91
CA GLY A 57 -1.84 13.31 8.35
C GLY A 57 -1.78 13.17 9.89
N LYS A 58 -2.12 14.24 10.62
CA LYS A 58 -1.99 14.29 12.09
C LYS A 58 -3.11 13.56 12.81
N THR A 59 -4.32 13.59 12.28
CA THR A 59 -5.50 12.94 12.87
C THR A 59 -5.88 11.68 12.11
N THR A 60 -6.61 10.77 12.77
CA THR A 60 -7.15 9.56 12.13
C THR A 60 -8.00 9.89 10.89
N GLU A 61 -8.83 10.92 10.97
CA GLU A 61 -9.66 11.37 9.83
C GLU A 61 -8.81 11.86 8.65
N GLN A 62 -7.74 12.61 8.93
CA GLN A 62 -6.81 13.10 7.92
C GLN A 62 -6.06 11.95 7.24
N ARG A 63 -5.57 10.99 8.04
CA ARG A 63 -4.92 9.77 7.54
C ARG A 63 -5.87 8.95 6.66
N ALA A 64 -7.11 8.76 7.11
CA ALA A 64 -8.14 8.06 6.35
C ALA A 64 -8.43 8.76 5.01
N LYS A 65 -8.52 10.09 4.98
CA LYS A 65 -8.67 10.86 3.72
C LYS A 65 -7.51 10.65 2.76
N ASN A 66 -6.28 10.59 3.28
CA ASN A 66 -5.09 10.33 2.47
C ASN A 66 -5.05 8.91 1.91
N VAL A 67 -5.41 7.90 2.70
CA VAL A 67 -5.54 6.51 2.25
C VAL A 67 -6.67 6.37 1.22
N ALA A 68 -7.83 6.99 1.46
CA ALA A 68 -8.95 6.96 0.52
C ALA A 68 -8.56 7.57 -0.85
N TRP A 69 -7.80 8.68 -0.85
CA TRP A 69 -7.26 9.24 -2.08
C TRP A 69 -6.29 8.27 -2.78
N ALA A 70 -5.42 7.60 -2.02
CA ALA A 70 -4.47 6.63 -2.58
C ALA A 70 -5.19 5.45 -3.24
N VAL A 71 -6.24 4.92 -2.62
CA VAL A 71 -7.11 3.87 -3.21
C VAL A 71 -7.71 4.35 -4.53
N ALA A 72 -8.37 5.52 -4.54
CA ALA A 72 -8.98 6.05 -5.75
C ALA A 72 -7.98 6.32 -6.89
N ALA A 73 -6.76 6.76 -6.55
CA ALA A 73 -5.69 6.95 -7.52
C ALA A 73 -5.21 5.61 -8.13
N LEU A 74 -5.06 4.58 -7.30
CA LEU A 74 -4.63 3.25 -7.73
C LEU A 74 -5.73 2.50 -8.52
N GLU A 75 -7.00 2.62 -8.12
CA GLU A 75 -8.15 2.11 -8.89
C GLU A 75 -8.19 2.74 -10.29
N ARG A 76 -8.06 4.07 -10.38
CA ARG A 76 -7.98 4.74 -11.69
C ARG A 76 -6.79 4.25 -12.52
N LEU A 77 -5.63 4.07 -11.89
CA LEU A 77 -4.44 3.61 -12.59
C LEU A 77 -4.60 2.18 -13.11
N ARG A 78 -5.26 1.31 -12.34
CA ARG A 78 -5.58 -0.08 -12.74
C ARG A 78 -6.47 -0.12 -13.99
N GLU A 79 -7.47 0.76 -14.07
CA GLU A 79 -8.32 0.87 -15.27
C GLU A 79 -7.54 1.29 -16.51
N GLN A 80 -6.53 2.15 -16.34
CA GLN A 80 -5.66 2.61 -17.42
C GLN A 80 -4.59 1.58 -17.80
N ARG A 81 -4.12 0.78 -16.83
CA ARG A 81 -3.05 -0.21 -16.99
C ARG A 81 -3.56 -1.61 -16.67
N LYS A 82 -4.43 -2.10 -17.56
CA LYS A 82 -5.02 -3.43 -17.42
C LYS A 82 -3.92 -4.49 -17.32
N ASN A 83 -4.10 -5.41 -16.37
CA ASN A 83 -3.21 -6.54 -16.13
C ASN A 83 -1.77 -6.15 -15.73
N ASP A 84 -1.55 -5.01 -15.07
CA ASP A 84 -0.27 -4.64 -14.47
C ASP A 84 -0.21 -5.16 -13.01
N PRO A 85 0.54 -6.25 -12.73
CA PRO A 85 0.57 -6.84 -11.40
C PRO A 85 1.18 -5.92 -10.34
N SER A 86 2.00 -4.95 -10.76
CA SER A 86 2.58 -3.99 -9.83
C SER A 86 1.52 -2.99 -9.34
N VAL A 87 0.60 -2.59 -10.22
CA VAL A 87 -0.55 -1.74 -9.84
C VAL A 87 -1.53 -2.53 -8.99
N ASP A 88 -1.83 -3.78 -9.35
CA ASP A 88 -2.71 -4.64 -8.55
C ASP A 88 -2.12 -4.92 -7.15
N THR A 89 -0.79 -5.10 -7.05
CA THR A 89 -0.11 -5.25 -5.75
C THR A 89 -0.28 -4.01 -4.88
N ASP A 90 0.02 -2.82 -5.43
CA ASP A 90 -0.11 -1.56 -4.71
C ASP A 90 -1.57 -1.29 -4.30
N LEU A 91 -2.54 -1.61 -5.16
CA LEU A 91 -3.97 -1.49 -4.86
C LEU A 91 -4.37 -2.44 -3.73
N GLY A 92 -3.91 -3.68 -3.76
CA GLY A 92 -4.15 -4.64 -2.68
C GLY A 92 -3.57 -4.16 -1.34
N GLU A 93 -2.35 -3.59 -1.34
CA GLU A 93 -1.77 -2.94 -0.15
C GLU A 93 -2.67 -1.81 0.38
N ALA A 94 -3.22 -0.99 -0.52
CA ALA A 94 -4.08 0.15 -0.17
C ALA A 94 -5.44 -0.29 0.38
N LEU A 95 -6.11 -1.25 -0.27
CA LEU A 95 -7.41 -1.78 0.15
C LEU A 95 -7.33 -2.47 1.51
N ALA A 96 -6.20 -3.09 1.84
CA ALA A 96 -5.96 -3.69 3.15
C ALA A 96 -6.03 -2.68 4.32
N LYS A 97 -5.90 -1.38 4.04
CA LYS A 97 -6.00 -0.29 5.02
C LYS A 97 -7.42 0.23 5.23
N VAL A 98 -8.39 -0.23 4.43
CA VAL A 98 -9.76 0.30 4.43
C VAL A 98 -10.70 -0.74 5.04
N GLU A 99 -11.29 -0.38 6.17
CA GLU A 99 -12.35 -1.19 6.78
C GLU A 99 -13.50 -1.42 5.78
N GLY A 100 -13.97 -2.66 5.69
CA GLY A 100 -14.97 -3.09 4.70
C GLY A 100 -14.42 -3.44 3.31
N ARG A 101 -13.13 -3.20 3.01
CA ARG A 101 -12.47 -3.62 1.75
C ARG A 101 -11.40 -4.70 1.94
N LYS A 102 -11.22 -5.20 3.15
CA LYS A 102 -10.19 -6.19 3.51
C LYS A 102 -10.33 -7.52 2.77
N ASP A 103 -11.55 -8.00 2.55
CA ASP A 103 -11.78 -9.25 1.79
C ASP A 103 -11.40 -9.12 0.31
N GLU A 104 -11.71 -7.97 -0.30
CA GLU A 104 -11.28 -7.66 -1.67
C GLU A 104 -9.75 -7.58 -1.75
N ALA A 105 -9.12 -6.88 -0.81
CA ALA A 105 -7.67 -6.81 -0.71
C ALA A 105 -7.05 -8.21 -0.61
N ARG A 106 -7.61 -9.07 0.25
CA ARG A 106 -7.15 -10.44 0.45
C ARG A 106 -7.28 -11.26 -0.83
N SER A 107 -8.42 -11.20 -1.50
CA SER A 107 -8.65 -11.92 -2.75
C SER A 107 -7.69 -11.48 -3.85
N LEU A 108 -7.51 -10.16 -4.02
CA LEU A 108 -6.60 -9.59 -5.01
C LEU A 108 -5.14 -10.01 -4.75
N LEU A 109 -4.67 -9.84 -3.50
CA LEU A 109 -3.30 -10.18 -3.12
C LEU A 109 -3.05 -11.70 -3.16
N GLN A 110 -4.00 -12.52 -2.73
CA GLN A 110 -3.88 -13.98 -2.83
C GLN A 110 -3.78 -14.42 -4.29
N GLY A 111 -4.65 -13.89 -5.17
CA GLY A 111 -4.61 -14.22 -6.59
C GLY A 111 -3.32 -13.78 -7.29
N LEU A 112 -2.65 -12.72 -6.82
CA LEU A 112 -1.31 -12.35 -7.27
C LEU A 112 -0.26 -13.32 -6.73
N ALA A 113 -0.33 -13.68 -5.45
CA ALA A 113 0.61 -14.60 -4.81
C ALA A 113 0.58 -16.00 -5.44
N ASP A 114 -0.60 -16.54 -5.73
CA ASP A 114 -0.78 -17.87 -6.34
C ASP A 114 -0.17 -17.98 -7.73
N ARG A 115 -0.09 -16.86 -8.45
CA ARG A 115 0.50 -16.76 -9.79
C ARG A 115 1.95 -16.26 -9.78
N ASP A 116 2.53 -16.07 -8.60
CA ASP A 116 3.88 -15.51 -8.41
C ASP A 116 4.05 -14.10 -9.05
N LEU A 117 2.98 -13.30 -9.02
CA LEU A 117 2.92 -11.96 -9.63
C LEU A 117 2.97 -10.82 -8.60
N MET A 118 3.13 -11.12 -7.32
CA MET A 118 3.22 -10.12 -6.26
C MET A 118 4.51 -9.31 -6.42
N ALA A 119 4.40 -7.99 -6.61
CA ALA A 119 5.53 -7.16 -7.01
C ALA A 119 6.37 -6.61 -5.83
N SER A 120 5.93 -6.79 -4.59
CA SER A 120 6.58 -6.17 -3.42
C SER A 120 6.52 -7.05 -2.16
N PRO A 121 7.53 -6.96 -1.27
CA PRO A 121 7.45 -7.59 0.05
C PRO A 121 6.33 -6.98 0.91
N GLN A 122 6.03 -5.69 0.77
CA GLN A 122 4.93 -5.06 1.50
C GLN A 122 3.55 -5.62 1.10
N GLY A 123 3.37 -6.03 -0.15
CA GLY A 123 2.19 -6.76 -0.61
C GLY A 123 2.03 -8.11 0.09
N TYR A 124 3.12 -8.88 0.21
CA TYR A 124 3.13 -10.11 1.00
C TYR A 124 2.89 -9.87 2.49
N ALA A 125 3.46 -8.80 3.07
CA ALA A 125 3.20 -8.44 4.46
C ALA A 125 1.72 -8.06 4.68
N ALA A 126 1.10 -7.35 3.74
CA ALA A 126 -0.33 -7.04 3.76
C ALA A 126 -1.17 -8.31 3.68
N LEU A 127 -0.87 -9.22 2.75
CA LEU A 127 -1.53 -10.52 2.66
C LEU A 127 -1.39 -11.32 3.95
N GLY A 128 -0.19 -11.36 4.54
CA GLY A 128 0.04 -12.03 5.82
C GLY A 128 -0.87 -11.52 6.94
N ARG A 129 -1.00 -10.18 7.08
CA ARG A 129 -1.91 -9.58 8.07
C ARG A 129 -3.36 -9.97 7.81
N LEU A 130 -3.82 -9.89 6.56
CA LEU A 130 -5.19 -10.26 6.19
C LEU A 130 -5.47 -11.75 6.45
N GLN A 131 -4.48 -12.62 6.24
CA GLN A 131 -4.62 -14.05 6.55
C GLN A 131 -4.63 -14.31 8.05
N HIS A 132 -3.85 -13.57 8.85
CA HIS A 132 -3.94 -13.62 10.30
C HIS A 132 -5.32 -13.18 10.81
N GLU A 133 -5.84 -12.07 10.32
CA GLU A 133 -7.19 -11.57 10.65
C GLU A 133 -8.28 -12.59 10.28
N ALA A 134 -8.08 -13.36 9.21
CA ALA A 134 -8.97 -14.44 8.80
C ALA A 134 -8.76 -15.77 9.55
N GLY A 135 -7.81 -15.86 10.50
CA GLY A 135 -7.47 -17.10 11.22
C GLY A 135 -6.65 -18.12 10.41
N ASN A 136 -6.25 -17.79 9.18
CA ASN A 136 -5.53 -18.68 8.27
C ASN A 136 -4.01 -18.67 8.55
N THR A 137 -3.60 -19.33 9.64
CA THR A 137 -2.21 -19.33 10.11
C THR A 137 -1.21 -19.82 9.06
N THR A 138 -1.50 -20.95 8.38
CA THR A 138 -0.63 -21.50 7.32
C THR A 138 -0.44 -20.53 6.16
N ALA A 139 -1.51 -19.89 5.69
CA ALA A 139 -1.44 -18.92 4.60
C ALA A 139 -0.70 -17.65 5.02
N ARG A 140 -0.87 -17.21 6.28
CA ARG A 140 -0.09 -16.12 6.85
C ARG A 140 1.40 -16.42 6.86
N ASP A 141 1.80 -17.59 7.35
CA ASP A 141 3.20 -17.97 7.45
C ASP A 141 3.86 -18.08 6.07
N ALA A 142 3.15 -18.64 5.08
CA ALA A 142 3.61 -18.67 3.69
C ALA A 142 3.84 -17.26 3.11
N ALA A 143 2.91 -16.32 3.36
CA ALA A 143 3.05 -14.94 2.92
C ALA A 143 4.23 -14.24 3.62
N VAL A 144 4.40 -14.42 4.93
CA VAL A 144 5.52 -13.87 5.70
C VAL A 144 6.87 -14.43 5.21
N GLN A 145 6.93 -15.73 4.90
CA GLN A 145 8.12 -16.34 4.33
C GLN A 145 8.50 -15.69 2.99
N ARG A 146 7.53 -15.55 2.06
CA ARG A 146 7.75 -14.88 0.77
C ARG A 146 8.18 -13.43 0.94
N CYS A 147 7.58 -12.70 1.89
CA CYS A 147 7.99 -11.35 2.23
C CYS A 147 9.48 -11.31 2.62
N ASN A 148 9.91 -12.18 3.54
CA ASN A 148 11.29 -12.21 4.02
C ASN A 148 12.29 -12.58 2.91
N THR A 149 11.90 -13.44 1.97
CA THR A 149 12.74 -13.77 0.80
C THR A 149 12.97 -12.56 -0.10
N MET A 150 11.98 -11.67 -0.27
CA MET A 150 12.09 -10.50 -1.13
C MET A 150 12.65 -9.25 -0.44
N ALA A 151 12.45 -9.15 0.87
CA ALA A 151 12.74 -7.93 1.61
C ALA A 151 14.25 -7.75 1.85
N LYS A 152 14.77 -6.58 1.49
CA LYS A 152 16.10 -6.13 1.93
C LYS A 152 16.15 -5.78 3.43
N ASP A 153 14.98 -5.53 4.01
CA ASP A 153 14.78 -5.11 5.38
C ASP A 153 13.58 -5.87 5.93
N SER A 154 13.83 -6.88 6.77
CA SER A 154 12.83 -7.82 7.28
C SER A 154 11.82 -7.16 8.23
N SER A 155 12.07 -5.93 8.70
CA SER A 155 11.10 -5.22 9.54
C SER A 155 9.75 -4.99 8.85
N VAL A 156 9.72 -4.96 7.51
CA VAL A 156 8.46 -4.86 6.74
C VAL A 156 7.58 -6.09 6.83
N CYS A 157 8.19 -7.23 7.11
CA CYS A 157 7.54 -8.53 7.17
C CYS A 157 7.02 -8.86 8.56
N GLN A 158 7.09 -7.91 9.50
CA GLN A 158 6.50 -8.05 10.83
C GLN A 158 4.97 -8.08 10.69
N VAL A 159 4.43 -9.28 10.86
CA VAL A 159 3.01 -9.60 10.87
C VAL A 159 2.70 -10.27 12.20
N PRO A 160 1.59 -9.94 12.87
CA PRO A 160 1.22 -10.59 14.12
C PRO A 160 1.20 -12.11 13.99
N THR A 161 1.69 -12.78 15.03
CA THR A 161 1.60 -14.24 15.19
C THR A 161 0.50 -14.56 16.21
N ASN A 162 -0.18 -15.70 16.06
CA ASN A 162 -1.16 -16.17 17.05
C ASN A 162 -0.52 -16.55 18.40
N SER A 163 0.80 -16.47 18.52
CA SER A 163 1.56 -16.72 19.74
C SER A 163 1.45 -15.53 20.72
N GLY A 164 0.30 -15.37 21.36
CA GLY A 164 0.26 -14.80 22.69
C GLY A 164 0.93 -15.80 23.65
N GLY A 165 2.21 -15.59 23.96
CA GLY A 165 2.93 -16.45 24.90
C GLY A 165 4.41 -16.09 25.12
N GLN A 166 4.66 -15.35 26.21
CA GLN A 166 5.91 -15.20 26.99
C GLN A 166 7.01 -14.33 26.33
N SER A 167 7.61 -13.34 27.01
CA SER A 167 8.07 -13.31 28.42
C SER A 167 7.52 -12.15 29.25
#